data_AF-W2TCZ0-F1
#
_entry.id   AF-W2TCZ0-F1
#
_cell.length_a   1.000
_cell.length_b   1.000
_cell.length_c   1.000
_cell.angle_alpha   90.00
_cell.angle_beta   90.00
_cell.angle_gamma   90.00
#
_symmetry.space_group_name_H-M   'P 1'
#
loop_
_entity.id
_entity.type
_entity.pdbx_description
1 polymer ?
#
loop_
_entity_poly.entity_id
_entity_poly.type
_entity_poly.pdbx_seq_one_letter_code
_entity_poly.pdbx_strand_id
1 'polypeptide(L)'
;MGKISRTEKNYRFGWQVIANLAKLTPLLYSKLRYTLCFTVLTLATAISNEIMAQRSGTLMGRFYKNLLQKDESAFWHTFTLATLICVGQCLLLGGIAFFSWSLYLCFRPNLVKSLHDLYFSNNLYYTLNSVDDKGIDNP
;
A
#
# COMPACT_ATOMS: atom_id res chain seq x y z
N MET A 1 -17.23 20.54 39.89
CA MET A 1 -18.30 19.55 40.09
C MET A 1 -19.05 19.40 38.78
N GLY A 2 -18.68 18.40 37.98
CA GLY A 2 -19.29 18.10 36.68
C GLY A 2 -18.88 16.67 36.31
N LYS A 3 -19.82 15.74 36.38
CA LYS A 3 -19.61 14.32 36.05
C LYS A 3 -19.34 14.23 34.54
N ILE A 4 -18.07 14.09 34.14
CA ILE A 4 -17.71 13.79 32.76
C ILE A 4 -18.08 12.32 32.53
N SER A 5 -19.17 12.10 31.81
CA SER A 5 -19.58 10.78 31.37
C SER A 5 -18.45 10.18 30.54
N ARG A 6 -17.75 9.19 31.10
CA ARG A 6 -16.79 8.33 30.39
C ARG A 6 -17.55 7.65 29.27
N THR A 7 -17.61 8.29 28.11
CA THR A 7 -18.16 7.68 26.91
C THR A 7 -17.06 6.78 26.38
N GLU A 8 -16.92 5.59 26.98
CA GLU A 8 -16.04 4.56 26.45
C GLU A 8 -16.54 4.21 25.05
N LYS A 9 -15.95 4.85 24.04
CA LYS A 9 -16.12 4.43 22.66
C LYS A 9 -15.50 3.06 22.55
N ASN A 10 -16.33 2.03 22.62
CA ASN A 10 -15.95 0.67 22.33
C ASN A 10 -15.44 0.63 20.88
N TYR A 11 -14.11 0.62 20.70
CA TYR A 11 -13.45 0.41 19.43
C TYR A 11 -13.67 -1.03 18.98
N ARG A 12 -14.90 -1.33 18.54
CA ARG A 12 -15.23 -2.60 17.94
C ARG A 12 -14.69 -2.61 16.52
N PHE A 13 -13.84 -3.59 16.21
CA PHE A 13 -13.48 -3.89 14.84
C PHE A 13 -14.77 -4.21 14.06
N GLY A 14 -15.14 -3.32 13.14
CA GLY A 14 -16.37 -3.40 12.38
C GLY A 14 -16.39 -2.37 11.25
N TRP A 15 -17.53 -2.21 10.59
CA TRP A 15 -17.68 -1.34 9.42
C TRP A 15 -17.30 0.14 9.69
N GLN A 16 -17.37 0.56 10.95
CA GLN A 16 -16.96 1.89 11.40
C GLN A 16 -15.47 2.17 11.16
N VAL A 17 -14.60 1.17 11.28
CA VAL A 17 -13.16 1.33 11.01
C VAL A 17 -12.92 1.63 9.53
N ILE A 18 -13.61 0.92 8.64
CA ILE A 18 -13.52 1.13 7.19
C ILE A 18 -14.04 2.52 6.82
N ALA A 19 -15.18 2.93 7.39
CA ALA A 19 -15.74 4.27 7.17
C ALA A 19 -14.81 5.39 7.67
N ASN A 20 -14.18 5.21 8.83
CA ASN A 20 -13.22 6.18 9.37
C ASN A 20 -11.91 6.20 8.56
N LEU A 21 -11.43 5.05 8.10
CA LEU A 21 -10.27 4.96 7.21
C LEU A 21 -10.55 5.65 5.87
N ALA A 22 -11.75 5.47 5.30
CA ALA A 22 -12.16 6.15 4.08
C ALA A 22 -12.21 7.69 4.24
N LYS A 23 -12.57 8.19 5.43
CA LYS A 23 -12.48 9.62 5.76
C LYS A 23 -11.04 10.12 5.88
N LEU A 24 -10.09 9.26 6.27
CA LEU A 24 -8.67 9.60 6.35
C LEU A 24 -7.98 9.57 4.98
N THR A 25 -8.43 8.72 4.05
CA THR A 25 -7.90 8.63 2.68
C THR A 25 -7.64 9.99 2.02
N PRO A 26 -8.57 10.97 1.97
CA PRO A 26 -8.29 12.27 1.36
C PRO A 26 -7.16 13.05 2.04
N LEU A 27 -6.91 12.85 3.34
CA LEU A 27 -5.79 13.48 4.03
C LEU A 27 -4.44 12.88 3.61
N LEU A 28 -4.38 11.57 3.35
CA LEU A 28 -3.16 10.93 2.85
C LEU A 28 -2.74 11.48 1.47
N TYR A 29 -3.72 11.84 0.64
CA TYR A 29 -3.52 12.38 -0.71
C TYR A 29 -3.45 13.92 -0.78
N SER A 30 -3.33 14.63 0.34
CA SER A 30 -3.28 16.10 0.38
C SER A 30 -2.28 16.71 -0.63
N LYS A 31 -1.13 16.07 -0.85
CA LYS A 31 -0.21 16.38 -1.97
C LYS A 31 -0.35 15.35 -3.09
N LEU A 32 -1.31 15.59 -3.99
CA LEU A 32 -1.74 14.64 -5.02
C LEU A 32 -0.63 14.21 -5.99
N ARG A 33 0.25 15.12 -6.46
CA ARG A 33 1.13 14.86 -7.62
C ARG A 33 2.08 13.67 -7.45
N TYR A 34 2.94 13.69 -6.44
CA TYR A 34 3.94 12.62 -6.24
C TYR A 34 3.32 11.36 -5.67
N THR A 35 2.37 11.53 -4.75
CA THR A 35 1.67 10.44 -4.08
C THR A 35 0.85 9.60 -5.06
N LEU A 36 0.10 10.24 -5.97
CA LEU A 36 -0.64 9.54 -7.01
C LEU A 36 0.29 8.81 -8.00
N CYS A 37 1.41 9.44 -8.35
CA CYS A 37 2.40 8.82 -9.22
C CYS A 37 2.93 7.52 -8.61
N PHE A 38 3.35 7.54 -7.35
CA PHE A 38 3.82 6.34 -6.66
C PHE A 38 2.73 5.28 -6.48
N THR A 39 1.46 5.67 -6.23
CA THR A 39 0.37 4.70 -6.13
C THR A 39 0.07 4.03 -7.47
N VAL A 40 0.03 4.80 -8.56
CA VAL A 40 -0.19 4.27 -9.91
C VAL A 40 0.98 3.37 -10.31
N LEU A 41 2.21 3.78 -10.01
CA LEU A 41 3.41 3.01 -10.32
C LEU A 41 3.45 1.69 -9.54
N THR A 42 3.14 1.72 -8.24
CA THR A 42 3.04 0.52 -7.40
C THR A 42 1.98 -0.44 -7.96
N LEU A 43 0.80 0.08 -8.33
CA LEU A 43 -0.29 -0.70 -8.91
C LEU A 43 0.12 -1.31 -10.26
N ALA A 44 0.73 -0.52 -11.14
CA ALA A 44 1.22 -0.98 -12.44
C ALA A 44 2.27 -2.09 -12.30
N THR A 45 3.21 -1.97 -11.35
CA THR A 45 4.18 -3.03 -11.06
C THR A 45 3.53 -4.28 -10.46
N ALA A 46 2.53 -4.13 -9.59
CA ALA A 46 1.81 -5.27 -9.02
C ALA A 46 1.03 -6.05 -10.09
N ILE A 47 0.32 -5.34 -10.97
CA ILE A 47 -0.39 -5.94 -12.11
C ILE A 47 0.60 -6.65 -13.04
N SER A 48 1.72 -5.99 -13.37
CA SER A 48 2.76 -6.57 -14.22
C SER A 48 3.36 -7.84 -13.61
N ASN A 49 3.59 -7.84 -12.30
CA ASN A 49 4.10 -9.00 -11.58
C ASN A 49 3.11 -10.18 -11.60
N GLU A 50 1.81 -9.92 -11.43
CA GLU A 50 0.78 -10.94 -11.51
C GLU A 50 0.70 -11.56 -12.91
N ILE A 51 0.76 -10.73 -13.96
CA ILE A 51 0.79 -11.21 -15.36
C ILE A 51 2.04 -12.06 -15.61
N MET A 52 3.22 -11.64 -15.12
CA MET A 52 4.45 -12.41 -15.23
C MET A 52 4.36 -13.75 -14.50
N ALA A 53 3.77 -13.76 -13.29
CA ALA A 53 3.57 -14.98 -12.51
C ALA A 53 2.67 -15.98 -13.27
N GLN A 54 1.55 -15.52 -13.85
CA GLN A 54 0.68 -16.36 -14.68
C GLN A 54 1.43 -16.92 -15.91
N ARG A 55 2.24 -16.09 -16.59
CA ARG A 55 3.03 -16.53 -17.74
C ARG A 55 4.09 -17.56 -17.34
N SER A 56 4.76 -17.37 -16.20
CA SER A 56 5.77 -18.30 -15.70
C SER A 56 5.22 -19.71 -15.48
N GLY A 57 3.99 -19.84 -14.96
CA GLY A 57 3.33 -21.13 -14.75
C GLY A 57 3.13 -21.91 -16.04
N THR A 58 2.73 -21.23 -17.12
CA THR A 58 2.60 -21.86 -18.45
C THR A 58 3.95 -22.18 -19.10
N LEU A 59 4.99 -21.41 -18.77
CA LEU A 59 6.33 -21.58 -19.31
C LEU A 59 7.00 -22.85 -18.77
N MET A 60 6.80 -23.13 -17.48
CA MET A 60 7.29 -24.36 -16.83
C MET A 60 6.79 -25.62 -17.55
N GLY A 61 5.50 -25.65 -17.91
CA GLY A 61 4.93 -26.77 -18.67
C GLY A 61 5.53 -26.95 -20.08
N ARG A 62 5.82 -25.85 -20.77
CA ARG A 62 6.51 -25.89 -22.09
C ARG A 62 7.96 -26.34 -21.97
N PHE A 63 8.64 -25.94 -20.89
CA PHE A 63 10.01 -26.34 -20.61
C PHE A 63 10.14 -27.86 -20.46
N TYR A 64 9.25 -28.49 -19.66
CA TYR A 64 9.22 -29.95 -19.54
C TYR A 64 8.93 -30.67 -20.86
N LYS A 65 8.02 -30.13 -21.68
CA LYS A 65 7.71 -30.71 -23.00
C LYS A 65 8.92 -30.70 -23.94
N ASN A 66 9.64 -29.58 -24.01
CA ASN A 66 10.82 -29.45 -24.87
C ASN A 66 11.99 -30.31 -24.39
N LEU A 67 12.17 -30.46 -23.07
CA LEU A 67 13.14 -31.37 -22.49
C LEU A 67 12.86 -32.84 -22.89
N LEU A 68 11.59 -33.24 -22.89
CA LEU A 68 11.16 -34.59 -23.24
C LEU A 68 11.35 -34.91 -24.74
N GLN A 69 11.22 -33.90 -25.61
CA GLN A 69 11.40 -34.03 -27.07
C GLN A 69 12.87 -34.08 -27.51
N LYS A 70 13.85 -33.82 -26.63
CA LYS A 70 15.30 -33.86 -26.92
C LYS A 70 15.77 -32.91 -28.04
N ASP A 71 15.02 -31.84 -28.31
CA ASP A 71 15.41 -30.81 -29.26
C ASP A 71 16.33 -29.78 -28.60
N GLU A 72 17.65 -29.87 -28.87
CA GLU A 72 18.65 -28.99 -28.25
C GLU A 72 18.46 -27.51 -28.59
N SER A 73 18.15 -27.18 -29.85
CA SER A 73 18.00 -25.79 -30.29
C SER A 73 16.78 -25.09 -29.67
N ALA A 74 15.66 -25.81 -29.57
CA ALA A 74 14.43 -25.32 -28.95
C ALA A 74 14.57 -25.21 -27.42
N PHE A 75 15.36 -26.09 -26.81
CA PHE A 75 15.66 -26.05 -25.38
C PHE A 75 16.40 -24.77 -24.99
N TRP A 76 17.50 -24.43 -25.68
CA TRP A 76 18.27 -23.22 -25.38
C TRP A 76 17.44 -21.94 -25.50
N HIS A 77 16.62 -21.81 -26.54
CA HIS A 77 15.71 -20.66 -26.70
C HIS A 77 14.68 -20.57 -25.55
N THR A 78 14.15 -21.71 -25.12
CA THR A 78 13.18 -21.76 -24.01
C THR A 78 13.85 -21.43 -22.68
N PHE A 79 15.08 -21.90 -22.48
CA PHE A 79 15.88 -21.65 -21.28
C PHE A 79 16.27 -20.18 -21.15
N THR A 80 16.73 -19.55 -22.23
CA THR A 80 17.04 -18.10 -22.24
C THR A 80 15.79 -17.26 -21.98
N LEU A 81 14.64 -17.68 -22.52
CA LEU A 81 13.37 -17.00 -22.25
C LEU A 81 12.94 -17.15 -20.78
N ALA A 82 13.08 -18.34 -20.21
CA ALA A 82 12.75 -18.62 -18.82
C ALA A 82 13.60 -17.81 -17.84
N THR A 83 14.90 -17.75 -18.09
CA THR A 83 15.85 -16.96 -17.28
C THR A 83 15.54 -15.46 -17.37
N LEU A 84 15.22 -14.93 -18.57
CA LEU A 84 14.79 -13.54 -18.74
C LEU A 84 13.52 -13.21 -17.93
N ILE A 85 12.53 -14.11 -17.97
CA ILE A 85 11.27 -13.94 -17.21
C ILE A 85 11.54 -13.96 -15.70
N CYS A 86 12.40 -14.87 -15.24
CA CYS A 86 12.78 -14.95 -13.82
C CYS A 86 13.46 -13.66 -13.35
N VAL A 87 14.42 -13.14 -14.12
CA VAL A 87 15.07 -11.84 -13.83
C VAL A 87 14.05 -10.72 -13.80
N GLY A 88 13.13 -10.66 -14.78
CA GLY A 88 12.05 -9.68 -14.83
C GLY A 88 11.15 -9.73 -13.60
N GLN A 89 10.79 -10.94 -13.16
CA GLN A 89 9.96 -11.13 -11.96
C GLN A 89 10.67 -10.67 -10.69
N CYS A 90 11.97 -10.96 -10.53
CA CYS A 90 12.76 -10.46 -9.41
C CYS A 90 12.84 -8.92 -9.39
N LEU A 91 13.04 -8.29 -10.56
CA LEU A 91 13.05 -6.84 -10.69
C LEU A 91 11.69 -6.21 -10.33
N LEU A 92 10.59 -6.81 -10.79
CA LEU A 92 9.24 -6.37 -10.46
C LEU A 92 8.95 -6.49 -8.97
N LEU A 93 9.35 -7.60 -8.34
CA LEU A 93 9.18 -7.80 -6.90
C LEU A 93 9.95 -6.75 -6.09
N GLY A 94 11.21 -6.47 -6.47
CA GLY A 94 12.00 -5.39 -5.89
C GLY A 94 11.38 -4.01 -6.11
N GLY A 95 10.85 -3.77 -7.31
CA GLY A 95 10.13 -2.55 -7.67
C GLY A 95 8.89 -2.31 -6.79
N ILE A 96 8.06 -3.34 -6.57
CA ILE A 96 6.88 -3.25 -5.70
C ILE A 96 7.29 -2.86 -4.28
N ALA A 97 8.32 -3.50 -3.72
CA ALA A 97 8.82 -3.16 -2.40
C ALA A 97 9.33 -1.71 -2.35
N PHE A 98 10.12 -1.29 -3.34
CA PHE A 98 10.66 0.05 -3.43
C PHE A 98 9.57 1.14 -3.54
N PHE A 99 8.58 0.94 -4.41
CA PHE A 99 7.49 1.90 -4.59
C PHE A 99 6.56 1.96 -3.38
N SER A 100 6.29 0.82 -2.74
CA SER A 100 5.52 0.77 -1.49
C SER A 100 6.22 1.56 -0.36
N TRP A 101 7.53 1.40 -0.21
CA TRP A 101 8.32 2.18 0.76
C TRP A 101 8.33 3.68 0.43
N SER A 102 8.50 4.03 -0.83
CA SER A 102 8.49 5.44 -1.29
C SER A 102 7.13 6.10 -1.06
N LEU A 103 6.06 5.35 -1.28
CA LEU A 103 4.68 5.76 -1.03
C LEU A 103 4.42 5.95 0.47
N TYR A 104 4.90 5.04 1.31
CA TYR A 104 4.86 5.20 2.76
C TYR A 104 5.57 6.47 3.23
N LEU A 105 6.77 6.74 2.70
CA LEU A 105 7.53 7.96 3.01
C LEU A 105 6.82 9.24 2.55
N CYS A 106 6.01 9.19 1.49
CA CYS A 106 5.17 10.32 1.08
C CYS A 106 3.92 10.49 1.96
N PHE A 107 3.27 9.39 2.32
CA PHE A 107 2.05 9.39 3.12
C PHE A 107 2.27 9.91 4.54
N ARG A 108 3.36 9.49 5.20
CA ARG A 108 3.64 9.88 6.58
C ARG A 108 3.67 11.40 6.80
N PRO A 109 4.48 12.20 6.09
CA PRO A 109 4.52 13.65 6.29
C PRO A 109 3.23 14.35 5.83
N ASN A 110 2.53 13.84 4.82
CA ASN A 110 1.25 14.40 4.40
C ASN A 110 0.20 14.24 5.50
N LEU A 111 0.06 13.02 6.02
CA LEU A 111 -0.90 12.71 7.08
C LEU A 111 -0.59 13.51 8.35
N VAL A 112 0.68 13.53 8.78
CA VAL A 112 1.10 14.26 9.99
C VAL A 112 0.83 15.76 9.85
N LYS A 113 1.16 16.37 8.70
CA LYS A 113 0.91 17.80 8.49
C LYS A 113 -0.58 18.12 8.48
N SER A 114 -1.39 17.36 7.76
CA SER A 114 -2.83 17.60 7.71
C SER A 114 -3.51 17.36 9.06
N LEU A 115 -3.06 16.38 9.85
CA LEU A 115 -3.52 16.18 11.22
C LEU A 115 -3.08 17.32 12.15
N HIS A 116 -1.84 17.79 12.02
CA HIS A 116 -1.33 18.90 12.80
C HIS A 116 -2.10 20.19 12.52
N ASP A 117 -2.36 20.50 11.25
CA ASP A 117 -3.16 21.65 10.85
C ASP A 117 -4.59 21.56 11.41
N LEU A 118 -5.20 20.36 11.39
CA LEU A 118 -6.51 20.13 12.00
C LEU A 118 -6.48 20.28 13.53
N TYR A 119 -5.43 19.80 14.19
CA TYR A 119 -5.30 19.83 15.64
C TYR A 119 -5.19 21.26 16.19
N PHE A 120 -4.46 22.13 15.48
CA PHE A 120 -4.31 23.55 15.85
C PHE A 120 -5.40 24.45 15.26
N SER A 121 -6.22 23.95 14.35
CA SER A 121 -7.36 24.71 13.80
C SER A 121 -8.46 24.91 14.84
N ASN A 122 -9.12 26.08 14.81
CA ASN A 122 -10.31 26.41 15.60
C ASN A 122 -10.18 26.17 17.12
N ASN A 123 -8.98 26.34 17.69
CA ASN A 123 -8.70 26.06 19.10
C ASN A 123 -9.09 24.63 19.52
N LEU A 124 -9.06 23.67 18.59
CA LEU A 124 -9.36 22.27 18.86
C LEU A 124 -8.43 21.71 19.94
N TYR A 125 -7.14 22.06 19.90
CA TYR A 125 -6.19 21.79 20.98
C TYR A 125 -6.74 22.14 22.37
N TYR A 126 -7.21 23.38 22.54
CA TYR A 126 -7.72 23.86 23.83
C TYR A 126 -9.06 23.22 24.19
N THR A 127 -9.90 22.96 23.20
CA THR A 127 -11.20 22.32 23.40
C THR A 127 -11.03 20.87 23.86
N LEU A 128 -10.10 20.14 23.23
CA LEU A 128 -9.79 18.75 23.55
C LEU A 128 -9.17 18.66 24.95
N ASN A 129 -8.16 19.47 25.25
CA ASN A 129 -7.39 19.36 26.51
C ASN A 129 -8.03 20.04 27.73
N SER A 130 -8.90 21.05 27.55
CA SER A 130 -9.37 21.90 28.65
C SER A 130 -10.89 21.96 28.83
N VAL A 131 -11.71 21.61 27.82
CA VAL A 131 -13.16 21.87 27.85
C VAL A 131 -13.99 20.58 27.83
N ASP A 132 -13.72 19.68 26.88
CA ASP A 132 -14.47 18.42 26.72
C ASP A 132 -13.57 17.39 26.01
N ASP A 133 -13.01 16.46 26.80
CA ASP A 133 -12.14 15.40 26.28
C ASP A 133 -12.87 14.47 25.30
N LYS A 134 -14.22 14.46 25.24
CA LYS A 134 -15.01 13.52 24.41
C LYS A 134 -14.57 12.04 24.50
N GLY A 135 -13.85 11.67 25.58
CA GLY A 135 -13.23 10.36 25.76
C GLY A 135 -12.03 10.07 24.85
N ILE A 136 -11.34 11.09 24.33
CA ILE A 136 -10.09 10.99 23.57
C ILE A 136 -8.96 11.46 24.48
N ASP A 137 -8.18 10.53 25.03
CA ASP A 137 -6.94 10.88 25.75
C ASP A 137 -5.96 11.53 24.77
N ASN A 138 -5.54 12.75 25.08
CA ASN A 138 -4.42 13.42 24.44
C ASN A 138 -3.11 12.74 24.92
N PRO A 139 -2.23 12.26 24.03
CA PRO A 139 -0.95 11.66 24.43
C PRO A 139 0.02 12.68 25.04
#